data_AF-A0A6B2TPH4-F1
#
_entry.id   AF-A0A6B2TPH4-F1
#
_cell.length_a   1.000
_cell.length_b   1.000
_cell.length_c   1.000
_cell.angle_alpha   90.00
_cell.angle_beta   90.00
_cell.angle_gamma   90.00
#
_symmetry.space_group_name_H-M   'P 1'
#
loop_
_entity.id
_entity.type
_entity.pdbx_description
1 polymer ?
#
loop_
_entity_poly.entity_id
_entity_poly.type
_entity_poly.pdbx_seq_one_letter_code
_entity_poly.pdbx_strand_id
1 'polypeptide(L)'
;MIHEVDEALRALLREALPEGTGEVVFEAPTRDWAARRNAPTLNSYLYDIREDVARRERGAYAERGPDGVVLRRRQPPRWFRLSYLLTAWTNRPEDEHRLLSAALGTLLA
;
A
#
# COMPACT_ATOMS: atom_id res chain seq x y z
N MET A 1 11.20 0.17 1.22
CA MET A 1 10.40 1.32 0.73
C MET A 1 9.69 0.96 -0.58
N ILE A 2 8.42 1.38 -0.74
CA ILE A 2 7.32 0.72 -1.49
C ILE A 2 7.04 -0.70 -1.01
N HIS A 3 7.99 -1.63 -1.13
CA HIS A 3 7.82 -3.00 -0.63
C HIS A 3 7.51 -3.06 0.89
N GLU A 4 7.99 -2.09 1.68
CA GLU A 4 7.64 -1.98 3.11
C GLU A 4 6.18 -1.55 3.31
N VAL A 5 5.66 -0.72 2.41
CA VAL A 5 4.23 -0.34 2.40
C VAL A 5 3.40 -1.55 1.98
N ASP A 6 3.86 -2.31 0.99
CA ASP A 6 3.21 -3.56 0.56
C ASP A 6 3.17 -4.59 1.71
N GLU A 7 4.28 -4.77 2.44
CA GLU A 7 4.31 -5.68 3.59
C GLU A 7 3.44 -5.19 4.75
N ALA A 8 3.40 -3.88 5.02
CA ALA A 8 2.49 -3.31 6.02
C ALA A 8 1.01 -3.50 5.63
N LEU A 9 0.66 -3.22 4.36
CA LEU A 9 -0.67 -3.47 3.83
C LEU A 9 -1.02 -4.97 3.86
N ARG A 10 -0.06 -5.85 3.55
CA ARG A 10 -0.23 -7.30 3.60
C ARG A 10 -0.56 -7.75 5.01
N ALA A 11 0.18 -7.28 6.01
CA ALA A 11 -0.07 -7.60 7.41
C ALA A 11 -1.47 -7.17 7.83
N LEU A 12 -1.86 -5.94 7.51
CA LEU A 12 -3.17 -5.37 7.86
C LEU A 12 -4.34 -6.06 7.15
N LEU A 13 -4.21 -6.35 5.85
CA LEU A 13 -5.26 -6.99 5.06
C LEU A 13 -5.40 -8.48 5.37
N ARG A 14 -4.35 -9.14 5.90
CA ARG A 14 -4.44 -10.54 6.34
C ARG A 14 -5.42 -10.72 7.48
N GLU A 15 -5.59 -9.73 8.34
CA GLU A 15 -6.55 -9.77 9.45
C GLU A 15 -8.02 -9.79 8.96
N ALA A 16 -8.26 -9.37 7.72
CA ALA A 16 -9.59 -9.41 7.10
C ALA A 16 -9.92 -10.77 6.45
N LEU A 17 -8.92 -11.64 6.28
CA LEU A 17 -9.12 -12.96 5.67
C LEU A 17 -9.65 -13.95 6.70
N PRO A 18 -10.46 -14.94 6.30
CA PRO A 18 -10.88 -16.00 7.21
C PRO A 18 -9.68 -16.85 7.65
N GLU A 19 -9.64 -17.22 8.93
CA GLU A 19 -8.50 -17.93 9.53
C GLU A 19 -8.06 -19.15 8.71
N GLY A 20 -6.77 -19.21 8.41
CA GLY A 20 -6.16 -20.33 7.68
C GLY A 20 -6.54 -20.42 6.20
N THR A 21 -7.22 -19.43 5.63
CA THR A 21 -7.64 -19.44 4.23
C THR A 21 -7.39 -18.12 3.52
N GLY A 22 -7.15 -18.20 2.21
CA GLY A 22 -7.06 -17.03 1.33
C GLY A 22 -5.70 -16.36 1.27
N GLU A 23 -5.58 -15.41 0.34
CA GLU A 23 -4.31 -14.78 0.00
C GLU A 23 -4.45 -13.26 -0.14
N VAL A 24 -3.38 -12.53 0.21
CA VAL A 24 -3.22 -11.12 -0.16
C VAL A 24 -2.15 -11.02 -1.25
N VAL A 25 -2.47 -10.37 -2.35
CA VAL A 25 -1.58 -10.23 -3.51
C VAL A 25 -1.56 -8.79 -4.02
N PHE A 26 -0.55 -8.45 -4.83
CA PHE A 26 -0.25 -7.09 -5.27
C PHE A 26 0.01 -7.04 -6.78
N GLU A 27 -0.87 -7.70 -7.55
CA GLU A 27 -0.72 -7.89 -8.99
C GLU A 27 -1.79 -7.11 -9.76
N ALA A 28 -1.51 -6.71 -11.00
CA ALA A 28 -2.54 -6.09 -11.83
C ALA A 28 -3.69 -7.12 -12.09
N PRO A 29 -4.95 -6.79 -11.78
CA PRO A 29 -6.05 -7.72 -12.00
C PRO A 29 -6.32 -7.89 -13.50
N THR A 30 -5.89 -9.02 -14.07
CA THR A 30 -6.16 -9.40 -15.46
C THR A 30 -7.20 -10.52 -15.52
N ARG A 31 -7.82 -10.72 -16.70
CA ARG A 31 -8.80 -11.81 -16.90
C ARG A 31 -8.17 -13.19 -16.65
N ASP A 32 -6.98 -13.43 -17.19
CA ASP A 32 -6.26 -14.70 -17.01
C ASP A 32 -5.84 -14.92 -15.56
N TRP A 33 -5.54 -13.84 -14.85
CA TRP A 33 -5.22 -13.88 -13.43
C TRP A 33 -6.45 -14.28 -12.59
N ALA A 34 -7.63 -13.72 -12.89
CA ALA A 34 -8.87 -14.02 -12.19
C ALA A 34 -9.28 -15.49 -12.36
N ALA A 35 -9.09 -16.04 -13.56
CA ALA A 35 -9.44 -17.43 -13.90
C ALA A 35 -8.64 -18.50 -13.13
N ARG A 36 -7.52 -18.13 -12.48
CA ARG A 36 -6.64 -19.08 -11.77
C ARG A 36 -6.92 -19.17 -10.27
N ARG A 37 -7.86 -18.38 -9.73
CA ARG A 37 -8.06 -18.26 -8.28
C ARG A 37 -9.12 -19.26 -7.79
N ASN A 38 -8.69 -20.13 -6.87
CA ASN A 38 -9.54 -21.15 -6.24
C ASN A 38 -9.83 -20.85 -4.76
N ALA A 39 -9.25 -19.79 -4.21
CA ALA A 39 -9.37 -19.40 -2.80
C ALA A 39 -9.71 -17.90 -2.69
N PRO A 40 -10.38 -17.48 -1.60
CA PRO A 40 -10.66 -16.07 -1.33
C PRO A 40 -9.39 -15.23 -1.40
N THR A 41 -9.36 -14.22 -2.27
CA THR A 41 -8.14 -13.43 -2.51
C THR A 41 -8.45 -11.94 -2.42
N LEU A 42 -7.68 -11.22 -1.60
CA LEU A 42 -7.61 -9.76 -1.64
C LEU A 42 -6.44 -9.35 -2.52
N ASN A 43 -6.69 -8.54 -3.54
CA ASN A 43 -5.67 -8.00 -4.41
C ASN A 43 -5.58 -6.48 -4.26
N SER A 44 -4.40 -6.00 -3.84
CA SER A 44 -4.07 -4.59 -3.64
C SER A 44 -3.07 -4.13 -4.68
N TYR A 45 -3.58 -3.63 -5.81
CA TYR A 45 -2.73 -3.22 -6.94
C TYR A 45 -2.32 -1.75 -6.84
N LEU A 46 -1.03 -1.46 -6.78
CA LEU A 46 -0.50 -0.08 -6.85
C LEU A 46 -0.66 0.46 -8.27
N TYR A 47 -1.71 1.24 -8.51
CA TYR A 47 -2.03 1.74 -9.85
C TYR A 47 -1.46 3.13 -10.14
N ASP A 48 -1.03 3.87 -9.10
CA ASP A 48 -0.56 5.24 -9.26
C ASP A 48 0.39 5.67 -8.15
N ILE A 49 1.42 6.43 -8.53
CA ILE A 49 2.45 6.99 -7.66
C ILE A 49 2.64 8.45 -8.05
N ARG A 50 2.37 9.38 -7.13
CA ARG A 50 2.53 10.83 -7.40
C ARG A 50 3.33 11.53 -6.32
N GLU A 51 4.23 12.42 -6.72
CA GLU A 51 4.90 13.33 -5.79
C GLU A 51 3.89 14.37 -5.25
N ASP A 52 3.87 14.56 -3.95
CA ASP A 52 3.16 15.68 -3.32
C ASP A 52 4.02 16.95 -3.42
N VAL A 53 3.87 17.65 -4.55
CA VAL A 53 4.64 18.86 -4.85
C VAL A 53 4.34 20.03 -3.92
N ALA A 54 3.21 20.01 -3.20
CA ALA A 54 2.90 21.05 -2.22
C ALA A 54 3.83 20.97 -0.99
N ARG A 55 4.33 19.77 -0.66
CA ARG A 55 5.30 19.54 0.42
C ARG A 55 6.75 19.66 -0.04
N ARG A 56 6.98 20.07 -1.30
CA ARG A 56 8.31 20.16 -1.86
C ARG A 56 9.02 21.41 -1.35
N GLU A 57 9.95 21.20 -0.43
CA GLU A 57 10.91 22.23 -0.08
C GLU A 57 11.97 22.35 -1.20
N ARG A 58 12.47 23.58 -1.42
CA ARG A 58 13.54 23.86 -2.39
C ARG A 58 14.77 24.40 -1.66
N GLY A 59 15.94 24.07 -2.20
CA GLY A 59 17.22 24.49 -1.65
C GLY A 59 17.79 23.43 -0.71
N ALA A 60 19.10 23.21 -0.82
CA ALA A 60 19.79 22.35 0.14
C ALA A 60 19.94 23.14 1.45
N TYR A 61 19.49 22.58 2.56
CA TYR A 61 19.71 23.19 3.87
C TYR A 61 21.03 22.67 4.48
N ALA A 62 21.73 23.57 5.16
CA ALA A 62 22.95 23.24 5.88
C ALA A 62 22.60 22.69 7.26
N GLU A 63 22.81 21.40 7.45
CA GLU A 63 22.81 20.74 8.74
C GLU A 63 24.06 21.21 9.50
N ARG A 64 23.88 22.00 10.56
CA ARG A 64 24.97 22.60 11.33
C ARG A 64 25.18 21.86 12.65
N GLY A 65 26.43 21.70 13.04
CA GLY A 65 26.81 21.18 14.35
C GLY A 65 26.56 22.18 15.48
N PRO A 66 26.77 21.78 16.74
CA PRO A 66 26.62 22.63 17.93
C PRO A 66 27.50 23.89 17.90
N ASP A 67 28.61 23.82 17.17
CA ASP A 67 29.60 24.87 16.94
C ASP A 67 29.27 25.76 15.72
N GLY A 68 28.13 25.54 15.06
CA GLY A 68 27.68 26.32 13.90
C GLY A 68 28.35 25.95 12.58
N VAL A 69 29.28 24.99 12.57
CA VAL A 69 29.95 24.46 11.38
C VAL A 69 28.98 23.64 10.55
N VAL A 70 28.98 23.81 9.23
CA VAL A 70 28.13 23.03 8.32
C VAL A 70 28.69 21.60 8.23
N LEU A 71 27.98 20.64 8.80
CA LEU A 71 28.34 19.23 8.79
C LEU A 71 27.89 18.54 7.50
N ARG A 72 26.70 18.92 6.97
CA ARG A 72 26.18 18.37 5.72
C ARG A 72 25.20 19.31 5.03
N ARG A 73 25.09 19.23 3.71
CA ARG A 73 23.96 19.80 2.96
C ARG A 73 22.98 18.70 2.59
N ARG A 74 21.74 18.77 3.07
CA ARG A 74 20.68 17.80 2.79
C ARG A 74 19.73 18.36 1.74
N GLN A 75 19.33 17.51 0.80
CA GLN A 75 18.15 17.76 -0.01
C GLN A 75 16.92 17.42 0.86
N PRO A 76 15.86 18.24 0.80
CA PRO A 76 14.65 17.96 1.56
C PRO A 76 13.99 16.65 1.12
N PRO A 77 13.28 15.96 2.02
CA PRO A 77 12.60 14.72 1.70
C PRO A 77 11.53 14.95 0.63
N ARG A 78 11.38 13.98 -0.28
CA ARG A 78 10.28 13.96 -1.24
C ARG A 78 9.14 13.11 -0.69
N TRP A 79 7.94 13.66 -0.76
CA TRP A 79 6.72 12.99 -0.32
C TRP A 79 6.02 12.41 -1.53
N PHE A 80 5.64 11.13 -1.45
CA PHE A 80 4.90 10.46 -2.51
C PHE A 80 3.60 9.89 -1.96
N ARG A 81 2.52 10.04 -2.73
CA ARG A 81 1.26 9.34 -2.54
C ARG A 81 1.30 8.05 -3.34
N LEU A 82 1.05 6.93 -2.68
CA LEU A 82 0.85 5.62 -3.28
C LEU A 82 -0.64 5.32 -3.28
N SER A 83 -1.21 5.05 -4.45
CA SER A 83 -2.64 4.81 -4.62
C SER A 83 -2.86 3.36 -5.04
N TYR A 84 -3.50 2.60 -4.15
CA TYR A 84 -3.79 1.19 -4.34
C TYR A 84 -5.26 0.98 -4.70
N LEU A 85 -5.52 0.04 -5.59
CA LEU A 85 -6.84 -0.47 -5.93
C LEU A 85 -7.03 -1.81 -5.21
N LEU A 86 -7.93 -1.83 -4.23
CA LEU A 86 -8.29 -3.04 -3.50
C LEU A 86 -9.47 -3.74 -4.19
N THR A 87 -9.29 -5.02 -4.49
CA THR A 87 -10.32 -5.89 -5.09
C THR A 87 -10.41 -7.20 -4.31
N ALA A 88 -11.60 -7.78 -4.23
CA ALA A 88 -11.85 -9.08 -3.61
C ALA A 88 -12.29 -10.09 -4.67
N TRP A 89 -11.81 -11.31 -4.55
CA TRP A 89 -12.06 -12.38 -5.51
C TRP A 89 -12.48 -13.64 -4.77
N THR A 90 -13.70 -14.09 -5.03
CA THR A 90 -14.25 -15.33 -4.47
C THR A 90 -15.12 -16.03 -5.51
N ASN A 91 -15.78 -17.13 -5.14
CA ASN A 91 -16.71 -17.83 -6.04
C ASN A 91 -18.06 -17.11 -6.18
N ARG A 92 -18.41 -16.19 -5.27
CA ARG A 92 -19.72 -15.55 -5.20
C ARG A 92 -19.59 -14.05 -4.98
N PRO A 93 -20.29 -13.20 -5.74
CA PRO A 93 -20.24 -11.74 -5.55
C PRO A 93 -20.60 -11.30 -4.11
N GLU A 94 -21.52 -12.00 -3.44
CA GLU A 94 -21.88 -11.69 -2.05
C GLU A 94 -20.70 -11.86 -1.09
N ASP A 95 -19.87 -12.88 -1.32
CA ASP A 95 -18.71 -13.16 -0.48
C ASP A 95 -17.55 -12.20 -0.79
N GLU A 96 -17.45 -11.68 -2.02
CA GLU A 96 -16.54 -10.58 -2.36
C GLU A 96 -16.86 -9.32 -1.57
N HIS A 97 -18.14 -8.94 -1.50
CA HIS A 97 -18.57 -7.77 -0.73
C HIS A 97 -18.34 -7.95 0.78
N ARG A 98 -18.57 -9.16 1.31
CA ARG A 98 -18.25 -9.47 2.71
C ARG A 98 -16.75 -9.34 2.98
N LEU A 99 -15.92 -9.83 2.07
CA LEU A 99 -14.48 -9.74 2.19
C LEU A 99 -13.98 -8.30 2.12
N LEU A 100 -14.55 -7.47 1.24
CA LEU A 100 -14.27 -6.03 1.19
C LEU A 100 -14.72 -5.31 2.46
N SER A 101 -15.88 -5.68 3.02
CA SER A 101 -16.34 -5.11 4.28
C SER A 101 -15.40 -5.44 5.44
N ALA A 102 -14.87 -6.66 5.50
CA ALA A 102 -13.87 -7.04 6.50
C ALA A 102 -12.57 -6.24 6.31
N ALA A 103 -12.10 -6.10 5.06
CA ALA A 103 -10.90 -5.31 4.75
C ALA A 103 -11.05 -3.83 5.09
N LEU A 104 -12.22 -3.23 4.86
CA LEU A 104 -12.52 -1.88 5.32
C LEU A 104 -12.47 -1.77 6.84
N GLY A 105 -12.95 -2.79 7.55
CA GLY A 105 -12.86 -2.87 9.01
C GLY A 105 -11.43 -2.79 9.51
N THR A 106 -10.48 -3.50 8.87
CA THR A 106 -9.06 -3.47 9.27
C THR A 106 -8.37 -2.15 8.90
N LEU A 107 -8.76 -1.51 7.79
CA LEU A 107 -8.20 -0.22 7.36
C LEU A 107 -8.64 0.97 8.23
N LEU A 108 -9.75 0.83 8.97
CA LEU A 108 -10.33 1.89 9.81
C LEU A 108 -10.01 1.73 11.30
N ALA A 109 -9.43 0.60 11.71
CA ALA A 109 -9.04 0.32 13.09
C ALA A 109 -7.74 1.06 13.47
#